data_AF-A0A3N5N564-F1
#
_entry.id   AF-A0A3N5N564-F1
#
_cell.length_a   1.000
_cell.length_b   1.000
_cell.length_c   1.000
_cell.angle_alpha   90.00
_cell.angle_beta   90.00
_cell.angle_gamma   90.00
#
_symmetry.space_group_name_H-M   'P 1'
#
loop_
_entity.id
_entity.type
_entity.pdbx_description
1 polymer ?
#
loop_
_entity_poly.entity_id
_entity_poly.type
_entity_poly.pdbx_seq_one_letter_code
_entity_poly.pdbx_strand_id
1 'polypeptide(L)'
;METTYNYKVVRQFAIVTVIWGIVGMLVGVFIAAQLIWPELNFASFLSYGRLRPLHTNAVIFAFGGSALFATSYYVAQRTCQARLFSDGLAAFTFWGWQLVIVLAAITLPLGITSS
;
A
#
# COMPACT_ATOMS: atom_id res chain seq x y z
N MET A 1 -30.83 17.93 6.04
CA MET A 1 -29.76 17.72 5.05
C MET A 1 -29.25 16.31 5.32
N GLU A 2 -29.58 15.34 4.47
CA GLU A 2 -29.04 13.98 4.63
C GLU A 2 -27.51 14.11 4.48
N THR A 3 -26.77 13.94 5.56
CA THR A 3 -25.31 14.02 5.55
C THR A 3 -24.78 12.74 4.91
N THR A 4 -24.82 12.66 3.58
CA THR A 4 -24.30 11.50 2.85
C THR A 4 -22.86 11.25 3.27
N TYR A 5 -22.53 10.02 3.67
CA TYR A 5 -21.16 9.63 4.03
C TYR A 5 -20.18 9.87 2.89
N ASN A 6 -18.93 10.16 3.21
CA ASN A 6 -17.87 10.28 2.20
C ASN A 6 -17.35 8.88 1.83
N TYR A 7 -17.94 8.29 0.79
CA TYR A 7 -17.47 7.02 0.23
C TYR A 7 -16.42 7.15 -0.86
N LYS A 8 -16.10 8.36 -1.31
CA LYS A 8 -15.10 8.56 -2.35
C LYS A 8 -13.75 8.04 -1.88
N VAL A 9 -13.29 8.50 -0.72
CA VAL A 9 -11.99 8.11 -0.15
C VAL A 9 -11.95 6.63 0.25
N VAL A 10 -13.07 6.10 0.78
CA VAL A 10 -13.20 4.68 1.12
C VAL A 10 -13.04 3.81 -0.13
N ARG A 11 -13.72 4.17 -1.22
CA ARG A 11 -13.63 3.45 -2.49
C ARG A 11 -12.23 3.52 -3.08
N GLN A 12 -11.60 4.69 -3.04
CA GLN A 12 -10.22 4.86 -3.51
C GLN A 12 -9.26 3.95 -2.74
N PHE A 13 -9.30 3.97 -1.40
CA PHE A 13 -8.47 3.07 -0.58
C PHE A 13 -8.80 1.60 -0.80
N ALA A 14 -10.07 1.22 -0.92
CA ALA A 14 -10.46 -0.17 -1.16
C ALA A 14 -9.91 -0.70 -2.50
N ILE A 15 -9.97 0.11 -3.57
CA ILE A 15 -9.42 -0.27 -4.88
C ILE A 15 -7.90 -0.43 -4.79
N VAL A 16 -7.18 0.56 -4.25
CA VAL A 16 -5.72 0.47 -4.17
C VAL A 16 -5.24 -0.60 -3.19
N THR A 17 -6.04 -0.95 -2.18
CA THR A 17 -5.78 -2.12 -1.32
C THR A 17 -5.66 -3.38 -2.16
N VAL A 18 -6.63 -3.64 -3.06
CA VAL A 18 -6.58 -4.81 -3.93
C VAL A 18 -5.37 -4.75 -4.87
N ILE A 19 -5.12 -3.59 -5.48
CA ILE A 19 -3.99 -3.40 -6.40
C ILE A 19 -2.65 -3.69 -5.68
N TRP A 20 -2.43 -3.07 -4.52
CA TRP A 20 -1.21 -3.28 -3.75
C TRP A 20 -1.10 -4.66 -3.14
N GLY A 21 -2.24 -5.31 -2.83
CA GLY A 21 -2.28 -6.71 -2.43
C GLY A 21 -1.73 -7.61 -3.52
N ILE A 22 -2.19 -7.42 -4.76
CA ILE A 22 -1.68 -8.17 -5.93
C ILE A 22 -0.19 -7.88 -6.12
N VAL A 23 0.23 -6.62 -6.17
CA VAL A 23 1.63 -6.24 -6.38
C VAL A 23 2.53 -6.83 -5.29
N GLY A 24 2.18 -6.62 -4.02
CA GLY A 24 2.97 -7.10 -2.88
C GLY A 24 3.11 -8.61 -2.87
N MET A 25 2.01 -9.34 -3.10
CA MET A 25 2.03 -10.81 -3.14
C MET A 25 2.81 -11.35 -4.35
N LEU A 26 2.71 -10.72 -5.53
CA LEU A 26 3.49 -11.10 -6.72
C LEU A 26 4.99 -10.92 -6.50
N VAL A 27 5.43 -9.81 -5.90
CA VAL A 27 6.84 -9.65 -5.51
C VAL A 27 7.25 -10.73 -4.50
N GLY A 28 6.34 -11.12 -3.59
CA GLY A 28 6.54 -12.22 -2.65
C GLY A 28 6.80 -13.56 -3.35
N VAL A 29 5.98 -13.90 -4.34
CA VAL A 29 6.18 -15.10 -5.17
C VAL A 29 7.50 -15.02 -5.93
N PHE A 30 7.86 -13.86 -6.46
CA PHE A 30 9.11 -13.67 -7.19
C PHE A 30 10.34 -13.87 -6.30
N ILE A 31 10.38 -13.25 -5.11
CA ILE A 31 11.51 -13.43 -4.18
C ILE A 31 11.56 -14.86 -3.60
N ALA A 32 10.42 -15.54 -3.48
CA ALA A 32 10.40 -16.96 -3.13
C ALA A 32 11.02 -17.82 -4.24
N ALA A 33 10.74 -17.51 -5.51
CA ALA A 33 11.36 -18.18 -6.65
C ALA A 33 12.89 -17.95 -6.70
N GLN A 34 13.37 -16.77 -6.31
CA GLN A 34 14.81 -16.47 -6.21
C GLN A 34 15.56 -17.32 -5.19
N LEU A 35 14.88 -17.86 -4.17
CA LEU A 35 15.47 -18.78 -3.21
C LEU A 35 15.69 -20.18 -3.78
N ILE A 36 14.90 -20.57 -4.80
CA ILE A 36 15.01 -21.87 -5.48
C ILE A 36 15.92 -21.76 -6.72
N TRP A 37 15.77 -20.67 -7.49
CA TRP A 37 16.51 -20.41 -8.73
C TRP A 37 17.31 -19.11 -8.59
N PRO A 38 18.56 -19.18 -8.10
CA PRO A 38 19.40 -18.01 -7.88
C PRO A 38 19.67 -17.18 -9.15
N GLU A 39 19.53 -17.77 -10.34
CA GLU A 39 19.70 -17.12 -11.65
C GLU A 39 18.71 -15.96 -11.86
N LEU A 40 17.57 -15.97 -11.13
CA LEU A 40 16.61 -14.88 -11.12
C LEU A 40 17.13 -13.60 -10.44
N ASN A 41 18.34 -13.61 -9.86
CA ASN A 41 19.03 -12.43 -9.30
C ASN A 41 19.93 -11.72 -10.34
N PHE A 42 19.47 -11.59 -11.58
CA PHE A 42 20.29 -11.12 -12.71
C PHE A 42 20.54 -9.60 -12.75
N ALA A 43 19.88 -8.81 -11.92
CA ALA A 43 20.08 -7.36 -11.84
C ALA A 43 20.13 -6.89 -10.38
N SER A 44 20.93 -5.85 -10.10
CA SER A 44 21.13 -5.33 -8.74
C SER A 44 19.81 -4.89 -8.08
N PHE A 45 18.95 -4.20 -8.83
CA PHE A 45 17.62 -3.76 -8.38
C PHE A 45 16.58 -4.88 -8.30
N LEU A 46 16.85 -6.04 -8.92
CA LEU A 46 16.02 -7.25 -8.78
C LEU A 46 16.61 -8.25 -7.79
N SER A 47 17.75 -7.98 -7.16
CA SER A 47 18.34 -8.92 -6.20
C SER A 47 17.40 -9.16 -5.00
N TYR A 48 17.40 -10.40 -4.49
CA TYR A 48 16.60 -10.80 -3.33
C TYR A 48 16.77 -9.85 -2.15
N GLY A 49 18.00 -9.40 -1.90
CA GLY A 49 18.32 -8.46 -0.81
C GLY A 49 17.58 -7.12 -0.91
N ARG A 50 17.34 -6.60 -2.13
CA ARG A 50 16.62 -5.34 -2.35
C ARG A 50 15.12 -5.52 -2.51
N LEU A 51 14.68 -6.62 -3.14
CA LEU A 51 13.27 -6.91 -3.34
C LEU A 51 12.57 -7.40 -2.07
N ARG A 52 13.29 -7.99 -1.11
CA ARG A 52 12.70 -8.42 0.17
C ARG A 52 12.16 -7.23 0.99
N PRO A 53 12.92 -6.15 1.24
CA PRO A 53 12.36 -4.94 1.85
C PRO A 53 11.18 -4.38 1.05
N LEU A 54 11.24 -4.40 -0.29
CA LEU A 54 10.13 -3.95 -1.14
C LEU A 54 8.87 -4.79 -0.90
N HIS A 55 8.97 -6.11 -0.94
CA HIS A 55 7.85 -7.03 -0.67
C HIS A 55 7.21 -6.75 0.69
N THR A 56 8.03 -6.70 1.75
CA THR A 56 7.54 -6.46 3.11
C THR A 56 6.81 -5.13 3.22
N ASN A 57 7.38 -4.04 2.70
CA ASN A 57 6.73 -2.73 2.74
C ASN A 57 5.45 -2.68 1.88
N ALA A 58 5.45 -3.32 0.70
CA ALA A 58 4.28 -3.40 -0.15
C ALA A 58 3.14 -4.18 0.50
N VAL A 59 3.41 -5.32 1.14
CA VAL A 59 2.36 -6.11 1.79
C VAL A 59 1.87 -5.45 3.09
N ILE A 60 2.77 -4.92 3.92
CA ILE A 60 2.38 -4.35 5.22
C ILE A 60 1.74 -2.97 5.04
N PHE A 61 2.43 -2.03 4.39
CA PHE A 61 2.00 -0.63 4.35
C PHE A 61 1.13 -0.33 3.13
N ALA A 62 1.50 -0.84 1.94
CA ALA A 62 0.71 -0.55 0.75
C ALA A 62 -0.61 -1.31 0.76
N PHE A 63 -0.58 -2.63 0.96
CA PHE A 63 -1.79 -3.45 1.11
C PHE A 63 -2.44 -3.25 2.48
N GLY A 64 -1.77 -3.64 3.57
CA GLY A 64 -2.35 -3.60 4.91
C GLY A 64 -2.72 -2.18 5.36
N GLY A 65 -1.85 -1.20 5.13
CA GLY A 65 -2.14 0.20 5.45
C GLY A 65 -3.34 0.76 4.66
N SER A 66 -3.43 0.50 3.35
CA SER A 66 -4.60 0.91 2.56
C SER A 66 -5.89 0.23 3.03
N ALA A 67 -5.81 -1.05 3.43
CA ALA A 67 -6.94 -1.78 3.98
C ALA A 67 -7.43 -1.12 5.28
N LEU A 68 -6.50 -0.74 6.16
CA LEU A 68 -6.79 -0.02 7.40
C LEU A 68 -7.39 1.37 7.14
N PHE A 69 -6.91 2.12 6.14
CA PHE A 69 -7.53 3.39 5.77
C PHE A 69 -8.96 3.22 5.25
N ALA A 70 -9.20 2.28 4.33
CA ALA A 70 -10.53 2.01 3.80
C ALA A 70 -11.50 1.61 4.92
N THR A 71 -11.09 0.65 5.76
CA THR A 71 -11.94 0.10 6.82
C THR A 71 -12.20 1.13 7.91
N SER A 72 -11.18 1.85 8.40
CA SER A 72 -11.38 2.87 9.44
C SER A 72 -12.28 4.02 8.96
N TYR A 73 -12.07 4.54 7.74
CA TYR A 73 -12.93 5.59 7.17
C TYR A 73 -14.36 5.13 6.92
N TYR A 74 -14.57 3.86 6.60
CA TYR A 74 -15.91 3.31 6.49
C TYR A 74 -16.57 3.11 7.85
N VAL A 75 -15.89 2.41 8.77
CA VAL A 75 -16.42 2.01 10.08
C VAL A 75 -16.70 3.23 10.93
N ALA A 76 -15.75 4.16 11.08
CA ALA A 76 -15.93 5.34 11.93
C ALA A 76 -17.16 6.18 11.53
N GLN A 77 -17.40 6.32 10.22
CA GLN A 77 -18.58 7.02 9.72
C GLN A 77 -19.87 6.32 10.12
N ARG A 78 -19.92 4.98 9.98
CA ARG A 78 -21.09 4.17 10.26
C ARG A 78 -21.35 3.94 11.74
N THR A 79 -20.31 3.79 12.55
CA THR A 79 -20.49 3.52 13.99
C THR A 79 -20.87 4.78 14.75
N CYS A 80 -20.35 5.93 14.35
CA CYS A 80 -20.68 7.21 14.98
C CYS A 80 -21.85 7.93 14.30
N GLN A 81 -22.37 7.39 13.19
CA GLN A 81 -23.42 8.01 12.37
C GLN A 81 -23.09 9.45 11.97
N ALA A 82 -21.81 9.70 11.67
CA ALA A 82 -21.29 11.02 11.32
C ALA A 82 -20.43 10.94 10.07
N ARG A 83 -20.48 11.97 9.22
CA ARG A 83 -19.57 12.06 8.06
C ARG A 83 -18.13 12.29 8.54
N LEU A 84 -17.15 11.88 7.74
CA LEU A 84 -15.74 12.24 7.95
C LEU A 84 -15.58 13.74 8.18
N PHE A 85 -14.72 14.10 9.13
CA PHE A 85 -14.54 15.48 9.59
C PHE A 85 -14.15 16.46 8.49
N SER A 86 -13.28 16.06 7.56
CA SER A 86 -12.85 16.90 6.44
C SER A 86 -12.56 16.07 5.20
N ASP A 87 -13.23 16.41 4.09
CA ASP A 87 -13.00 15.78 2.79
C ASP A 87 -11.60 16.09 2.24
N GLY A 88 -11.09 17.30 2.49
CA GLY A 88 -9.74 17.71 2.07
C GLY A 88 -8.66 16.95 2.81
N LEU A 89 -8.83 16.75 4.12
CA LEU A 89 -7.89 15.97 4.94
C LEU A 89 -7.89 14.50 4.54
N ALA A 90 -9.08 13.92 4.27
CA ALA A 90 -9.19 12.54 3.79
C ALA A 90 -8.57 12.35 2.39
N ALA A 91 -8.68 13.34 1.50
CA ALA A 91 -8.00 13.30 0.22
C ALA A 91 -6.47 13.44 0.36
N PHE A 92 -6.01 14.27 1.30
CA PHE A 92 -4.59 14.41 1.61
C PHE A 92 -3.99 13.10 2.11
N THR A 93 -4.64 12.40 3.04
CA THR A 93 -4.14 11.10 3.53
C THR A 93 -4.13 10.06 2.41
N PHE A 94 -5.11 10.06 1.51
CA PHE A 94 -5.07 9.18 0.33
C PHE A 94 -3.86 9.46 -0.55
N TRP A 95 -3.74 10.66 -1.11
CA TRP A 95 -2.65 10.96 -2.04
C TRP A 95 -1.27 10.94 -1.38
N GLY A 96 -1.18 11.36 -0.11
CA GLY A 96 0.03 11.27 0.69
C GLY A 96 0.45 9.81 0.90
N TRP A 97 -0.48 8.91 1.21
CA TRP A 97 -0.16 7.49 1.36
C TRP A 97 0.28 6.85 0.04
N GLN A 98 -0.39 7.19 -1.07
CA GLN A 98 0.04 6.72 -2.39
C GLN A 98 1.45 7.21 -2.75
N LEU A 99 1.78 8.47 -2.42
CA LEU A 99 3.12 9.02 -2.63
C LEU A 99 4.16 8.26 -1.80
N VAL A 100 3.89 7.99 -0.52
CA VAL A 100 4.80 7.19 0.34
C VAL A 100 5.06 5.81 -0.24
N ILE A 101 4.02 5.13 -0.73
CA ILE A 101 4.15 3.80 -1.34
C ILE A 101 4.98 3.87 -2.64
N VAL A 102 4.71 4.84 -3.51
CA VAL A 102 5.47 5.02 -4.75
C VAL A 102 6.94 5.33 -4.46
N LEU A 103 7.21 6.16 -3.45
CA LEU A 103 8.57 6.42 -3.01
C LEU A 103 9.26 5.15 -2.55
N ALA A 104 8.61 4.32 -1.72
CA ALA A 104 9.16 3.03 -1.29
C ALA A 104 9.42 2.08 -2.49
N ALA A 105 8.53 2.08 -3.50
CA ALA A 105 8.69 1.28 -4.70
C ALA A 105 9.92 1.68 -5.54
N ILE A 106 10.36 2.94 -5.43
CA ILE A 106 11.53 3.46 -6.13
C ILE A 106 12.80 3.32 -5.27
N THR A 107 12.75 3.75 -4.01
CA THR A 107 13.94 3.86 -3.15
C THR A 107 14.49 2.51 -2.72
N LEU A 108 13.63 1.53 -2.43
CA LEU A 108 14.07 0.22 -1.93
C LEU A 108 14.82 -0.60 -3.01
N PRO A 109 14.35 -0.71 -4.27
CA PRO A 109 15.14 -1.33 -5.34
C PRO A 109 16.45 -0.59 -5.68
N LEU A 110 16.49 0.73 -5.46
CA LEU A 110 17.72 1.52 -5.59
C LEU A 110 18.72 1.27 -4.46
N GLY A 111 18.32 0.57 -3.39
CA GLY A 111 19.18 0.27 -2.24
C GLY A 111 19.23 1.40 -1.20
N ILE A 112 18.30 2.36 -1.27
CA ILE A 112 18.16 3.42 -0.26
C ILE A 112 17.30 2.85 0.88
N THR A 113 17.94 2.13 1.79
CA THR A 113 17.34 1.44 2.95
C THR A 113 18.14 1.75 4.21
N SER A 114 17.50 1.73 5.37
CA SER A 114 18.14 1.96 6.68
C SER A 114 18.86 0.73 7.22
N SER A 115 18.77 -0.41 6.55
CA SER A 115 19.34 -1.71 6.94
C SER A 115 19.77 -2.49 5.72
#